data_AF-A0A359KMI2-F1
#
_entry.id   AF-A0A359KMI2-F1
#
_cell.length_a   1.000
_cell.length_b   1.000
_cell.length_c   1.000
_cell.angle_alpha   90.00
_cell.angle_beta   90.00
_cell.angle_gamma   90.00
#
_symmetry.space_group_name_H-M   'P 1'
#
loop_
_entity.id
_entity.type
_entity.pdbx_description
1 polymer ?
#
loop_
_entity_poly.entity_id
_entity_poly.type
_entity_poly.pdbx_seq_one_letter_code
_entity_poly.pdbx_strand_id
1 'polypeptide(L)'
;MFLLCPAIKLELVLDADEPVPEDSSRRLSEVLGMTLPETIIDALPAVVSALHERAGLTPPEAGWRALDTPDHLALFYPWEWRGVARRIAELAVAAIDGELNSDDVDALPDILANDQRCDDRPEYVRDEDRRIPAVGVTGTNGKTTTTRLLSHIVRARGQHVGWCSTSGVYIDGELVLDGDYTGPAGARRVLADPLVEVAVLETAR
;
A
#
# COMPACT_ATOMS: atom_id res chain seq x y z
N MET A 1 11.52 -6.18 8.32
CA MET A 1 11.47 -4.80 7.78
C MET A 1 10.00 -4.41 7.65
N PHE A 2 9.56 -3.29 8.21
CA PHE A 2 8.23 -2.75 7.90
C PHE A 2 8.39 -1.89 6.65
N LEU A 3 7.64 -2.20 5.59
CA LEU A 3 7.55 -1.29 4.45
C LEU A 3 6.75 -0.06 4.90
N LEU A 4 7.40 1.11 4.89
CA LEU A 4 6.74 2.40 5.11
C LEU A 4 6.17 2.95 3.80
N CYS A 5 5.60 2.05 3.00
CA CYS A 5 4.97 2.39 1.73
C CYS A 5 3.74 1.48 1.51
N PRO A 6 2.80 1.92 0.66
CA PRO A 6 1.72 1.06 0.17
C PRO A 6 2.28 -0.22 -0.43
N ALA A 7 1.77 -1.36 0.02
CA ALA A 7 2.27 -2.67 -0.38
C ALA A 7 1.12 -3.63 -0.69
N ILE A 8 1.35 -4.51 -1.66
CA ILE A 8 0.58 -5.74 -1.81
C ILE A 8 1.04 -6.69 -0.72
N LYS A 9 0.11 -7.42 -0.12
CA LYS A 9 0.36 -8.51 0.82
C LYS A 9 -0.36 -9.75 0.30
N LEU A 10 0.41 -10.73 -0.14
CA LEU A 10 -0.08 -12.06 -0.49
C LEU A 10 0.15 -12.98 0.70
N GLU A 11 -0.93 -13.50 1.28
CA GLU A 11 -0.87 -14.47 2.38
C GLU A 11 -1.02 -15.87 1.82
N LEU A 12 -0.03 -16.72 2.12
CA LEU A 12 0.14 -18.03 1.52
C LEU A 12 0.43 -19.04 2.64
N VAL A 13 -0.04 -20.26 2.46
CA VAL A 13 0.29 -21.39 3.34
C VAL A 13 1.25 -22.26 2.56
N LEU A 14 2.53 -22.24 2.94
CA LEU A 14 3.62 -22.85 2.17
C LEU A 14 4.67 -23.42 3.11
N ASP A 15 5.18 -24.59 2.76
CA ASP A 15 6.40 -25.12 3.39
C ASP A 15 7.64 -24.44 2.78
N ALA A 16 8.70 -24.26 3.59
CA ALA A 16 9.90 -23.54 3.15
C ALA A 16 10.60 -24.19 1.94
N ASP A 17 10.53 -25.53 1.87
CA ASP A 17 11.13 -26.35 0.82
C ASP A 17 10.10 -26.82 -0.21
N GLU A 18 8.89 -26.21 -0.23
CA GLU A 18 7.83 -26.61 -1.14
C GLU A 18 8.24 -26.38 -2.61
N PRO A 19 8.31 -27.44 -3.43
CA PRO A 19 8.76 -27.31 -4.82
C PRO A 19 7.67 -26.68 -5.69
N VAL A 20 8.07 -25.95 -6.72
CA VAL A 20 7.14 -25.51 -7.76
C VAL A 20 6.59 -26.73 -8.49
N PRO A 21 5.26 -26.90 -8.60
CA PRO A 21 4.68 -28.02 -9.36
C PRO A 21 5.17 -28.02 -10.81
N GLU A 22 5.43 -29.21 -11.38
CA GLU A 22 5.99 -29.34 -12.73
C GLU A 22 5.12 -28.66 -13.81
N ASP A 23 3.79 -28.80 -13.69
CA ASP A 23 2.86 -28.14 -14.60
C ASP A 23 2.92 -26.61 -14.50
N SER A 24 3.03 -26.07 -13.28
CA SER A 24 3.19 -24.64 -13.02
C SER A 24 4.51 -24.12 -13.58
N SER A 25 5.61 -24.85 -13.35
CA SER A 25 6.94 -24.53 -13.88
C SER A 25 6.97 -24.51 -15.40
N ARG A 26 6.37 -25.52 -16.05
CA ARG A 26 6.22 -25.59 -17.50
C ARG A 26 5.40 -24.40 -18.01
N ARG A 27 4.25 -24.12 -17.40
CA ARG A 27 3.37 -23.02 -17.81
C ARG A 27 4.04 -21.66 -17.68
N LEU A 28 4.75 -21.44 -16.59
CA LEU A 28 5.52 -20.23 -16.35
C LEU A 28 6.66 -20.05 -17.36
N SER A 29 7.37 -21.13 -17.68
CA SER A 29 8.40 -21.11 -18.71
C SER A 29 7.81 -20.79 -20.09
N GLU A 30 6.65 -21.35 -20.43
CA GLU A 30 5.94 -21.09 -21.70
C GLU A 30 5.48 -19.63 -21.82
N VAL A 31 4.89 -19.06 -20.75
CA VAL A 31 4.26 -17.73 -20.80
C VAL A 31 5.26 -16.61 -20.56
N LEU A 32 6.09 -16.73 -19.52
CA LEU A 32 7.03 -15.66 -19.12
C LEU A 32 8.40 -15.80 -19.80
N GLY A 33 8.74 -16.98 -20.33
CA GLY A 33 10.01 -17.21 -21.02
C GLY A 33 11.20 -17.23 -20.06
N MET A 34 10.99 -17.60 -18.80
CA MET A 34 12.01 -17.59 -17.76
C MET A 34 12.24 -18.98 -17.17
N THR A 35 13.48 -19.25 -16.75
CA THR A 35 13.78 -20.40 -15.89
C THR A 35 13.49 -20.03 -14.45
N LEU A 36 12.67 -20.83 -13.77
CA LEU A 36 12.31 -20.56 -12.39
C LEU A 36 13.22 -21.30 -11.40
N PRO A 37 13.38 -20.72 -10.20
CA PRO A 37 13.87 -21.44 -9.03
C PRO A 37 13.04 -22.70 -8.72
N GLU A 38 13.63 -23.63 -7.97
CA GLU A 38 13.01 -24.92 -7.64
C GLU A 38 11.88 -24.79 -6.62
N THR A 39 11.92 -23.81 -5.72
CA THR A 39 10.96 -23.63 -4.62
C THR A 39 9.96 -22.51 -4.91
N ILE A 40 8.75 -22.61 -4.35
CA ILE A 40 7.72 -21.59 -4.50
C ILE A 40 8.17 -20.26 -3.89
N ILE A 41 8.87 -20.30 -2.75
CA ILE A 41 9.36 -19.10 -2.03
C ILE A 41 10.31 -18.27 -2.90
N ASP A 42 11.18 -18.93 -3.67
CA ASP A 42 12.12 -18.25 -4.55
C ASP A 42 11.47 -17.90 -5.91
N ALA A 43 10.57 -18.74 -6.41
CA ALA A 43 9.91 -18.52 -7.70
C ALA A 43 8.95 -17.33 -7.66
N LEU A 44 8.16 -17.16 -6.60
CA LEU A 44 7.14 -16.11 -6.52
C LEU A 44 7.68 -14.68 -6.70
N PRO A 45 8.74 -14.25 -5.98
CA PRO A 45 9.36 -12.94 -6.22
C PRO A 45 9.86 -12.76 -7.66
N ALA A 46 10.36 -13.83 -8.29
CA ALA A 46 10.81 -13.80 -9.67
C ALA A 46 9.64 -13.65 -10.65
N VAL A 47 8.53 -14.35 -10.42
CA VAL A 47 7.27 -14.20 -11.18
C VAL A 47 6.73 -12.78 -11.05
N VAL A 48 6.64 -12.25 -9.82
CA VAL A 48 6.20 -10.87 -9.58
C VAL A 48 7.09 -9.88 -10.35
N SER A 49 8.41 -10.07 -10.31
CA SER A 49 9.35 -9.21 -11.05
C SER A 49 9.10 -9.26 -12.56
N ALA A 50 8.97 -10.46 -13.13
CA ALA A 50 8.71 -10.64 -14.56
C ALA A 50 7.37 -10.02 -14.98
N LEU A 51 6.31 -10.17 -14.18
CA LEU A 51 5.01 -9.55 -14.46
C LEU A 51 5.08 -8.02 -14.42
N HIS A 52 5.89 -7.42 -13.53
CA HIS A 52 6.12 -5.97 -13.54
C HIS A 52 6.82 -5.52 -14.82
N GLU A 53 7.86 -6.24 -15.26
CA GLU A 53 8.55 -5.93 -16.52
C GLU A 53 7.61 -6.02 -17.72
N ARG A 54 6.76 -7.05 -17.76
CA ARG A 54 5.74 -7.21 -18.82
C ARG A 54 4.71 -6.09 -18.81
N ALA A 55 4.35 -5.57 -17.64
CA ALA A 55 3.49 -4.40 -17.51
C ALA A 55 4.18 -3.07 -17.89
N GLY A 56 5.50 -3.05 -18.09
CA GLY A 56 6.27 -1.82 -18.31
C GLY A 56 6.62 -1.06 -17.02
N LEU A 57 6.57 -1.74 -15.87
CA LEU A 57 6.93 -1.21 -14.57
C LEU A 57 8.34 -1.67 -14.16
N THR A 58 8.97 -0.91 -13.26
CA THR A 58 10.21 -1.35 -12.61
C THR A 58 9.91 -2.50 -11.64
N PRO A 59 10.67 -3.61 -11.66
CA PRO A 59 10.52 -4.69 -10.69
C PRO A 59 10.62 -4.19 -9.24
N PRO A 60 9.71 -4.59 -8.35
CA PRO A 60 9.73 -4.14 -6.96
C PRO A 60 10.70 -4.98 -6.12
N GLU A 61 11.20 -4.39 -5.04
CA GLU A 61 11.87 -5.17 -3.99
C GLU A 61 10.81 -5.92 -3.16
N ALA A 62 10.70 -7.22 -3.39
CA ALA A 62 9.80 -8.10 -2.68
C ALA A 62 10.47 -8.72 -1.45
N GLY A 63 9.68 -8.97 -0.40
CA GLY A 63 10.17 -9.59 0.83
C GLY A 63 9.15 -10.54 1.45
N TRP A 64 9.65 -11.43 2.31
CA TRP A 64 8.87 -12.43 3.02
C TRP A 64 8.76 -12.13 4.52
N ARG A 65 7.64 -12.51 5.12
CA ARG A 65 7.44 -12.47 6.57
C ARG A 65 6.59 -13.63 7.05
N ALA A 66 7.06 -14.35 8.06
CA ALA A 66 6.25 -15.33 8.77
C ALA A 66 5.11 -14.64 9.55
N LEU A 67 3.93 -15.24 9.49
CA LEU A 67 2.75 -14.86 10.25
C LEU A 67 2.69 -15.62 11.59
N ASP A 68 1.70 -15.30 12.42
CA ASP A 68 1.58 -15.90 13.76
C ASP A 68 1.19 -17.39 13.72
N THR A 69 0.64 -17.86 12.59
CA THR A 69 0.31 -19.26 12.34
C THR A 69 1.50 -19.96 11.66
N PRO A 70 1.91 -21.15 12.12
CA PRO A 70 2.95 -21.94 11.45
C PRO A 70 2.66 -22.11 9.97
N ASP A 71 3.70 -22.06 9.13
CA ASP A 71 3.64 -22.25 7.67
C ASP A 71 2.82 -21.20 6.90
N HIS A 72 2.29 -20.18 7.60
CA HIS A 72 1.69 -19.02 6.97
C HIS A 72 2.76 -17.96 6.72
N LEU A 73 2.98 -17.64 5.46
CA LEU A 73 3.94 -16.64 5.00
C LEU A 73 3.21 -15.51 4.29
N ALA A 74 3.74 -14.29 4.44
CA ALA A 74 3.30 -13.14 3.68
C ALA A 74 4.41 -12.67 2.74
N LEU A 75 4.17 -12.78 1.44
CA LEU A 75 4.95 -12.07 0.43
C LEU A 75 4.44 -10.64 0.35
N PHE A 76 5.34 -9.68 0.38
CA PHE A 76 4.99 -8.27 0.28
C PHE A 76 5.90 -7.53 -0.69
N TYR A 77 5.34 -6.55 -1.40
CA TYR A 77 6.08 -5.66 -2.30
C TYR A 77 5.34 -4.34 -2.50
N PRO A 78 6.05 -3.22 -2.77
CA PRO A 78 5.44 -1.92 -3.00
C PRO A 78 4.53 -1.88 -4.24
N TRP A 79 3.55 -0.99 -4.26
CA TRP A 79 2.76 -0.69 -5.46
C TRP A 79 2.50 0.80 -5.64
N GLU A 80 2.31 1.23 -6.90
CA GLU A 80 1.97 2.61 -7.26
C GLU A 80 0.56 2.73 -7.88
N TRP A 81 0.19 1.80 -8.75
CA TRP A 81 -1.06 1.82 -9.49
C TRP A 81 -1.93 0.64 -9.11
N ARG A 82 -3.11 0.90 -8.55
CA ARG A 82 -3.93 -0.12 -7.88
C ARG A 82 -4.38 -1.21 -8.84
N GLY A 83 -4.88 -0.85 -10.02
CA GLY A 83 -5.49 -1.79 -10.97
C GLY A 83 -4.48 -2.83 -11.44
N VAL A 84 -3.38 -2.38 -12.03
CA VAL A 84 -2.30 -3.25 -12.48
C VAL A 84 -1.63 -4.01 -11.33
N ALA A 85 -1.41 -3.38 -10.17
CA ALA A 85 -0.77 -4.06 -9.04
C ALA A 85 -1.61 -5.23 -8.50
N ARG A 86 -2.93 -5.05 -8.43
CA ARG A 86 -3.86 -6.13 -8.10
C ARG A 86 -3.84 -7.23 -9.16
N ARG A 87 -3.82 -6.86 -10.44
CA ARG A 87 -3.77 -7.85 -11.52
C ARG A 87 -2.49 -8.67 -11.49
N ILE A 88 -1.33 -8.03 -11.27
CA ILE A 88 -0.05 -8.73 -11.09
C ILE A 88 -0.12 -9.69 -9.90
N ALA A 89 -0.70 -9.27 -8.77
CA ALA A 89 -0.84 -10.10 -7.59
C ALA A 89 -1.70 -11.36 -7.87
N GLU A 90 -2.83 -11.19 -8.56
CA GLU A 90 -3.71 -12.29 -8.97
C GLU A 90 -3.01 -13.25 -9.94
N LEU A 91 -2.27 -12.74 -10.93
CA LEU A 91 -1.52 -13.56 -11.88
C LEU A 91 -0.35 -14.30 -11.23
N ALA A 92 0.32 -13.69 -10.24
CA ALA A 92 1.39 -14.35 -9.49
C ALA A 92 0.88 -15.56 -8.69
N VAL A 93 -0.34 -15.49 -8.15
CA VAL A 93 -0.99 -16.62 -7.49
C VAL A 93 -1.43 -17.67 -8.51
N ALA A 94 -2.14 -17.26 -9.57
CA ALA A 94 -2.57 -18.16 -10.65
C ALA A 94 -1.41 -18.90 -11.32
N ALA A 95 -0.23 -18.28 -11.37
CA ALA A 95 1.00 -18.90 -11.82
C ALA A 95 1.41 -20.12 -11.00
N ILE A 96 1.31 -20.06 -9.67
CA ILE A 96 1.62 -21.21 -8.81
C ILE A 96 0.64 -22.35 -9.04
N ASP A 97 -0.63 -22.01 -9.27
CA ASP A 97 -1.69 -22.99 -9.56
C ASP A 97 -1.63 -23.56 -10.98
N GLY A 98 -0.69 -23.09 -11.82
CA GLY A 98 -0.53 -23.52 -13.21
C GLY A 98 -1.59 -22.94 -14.16
N GLU A 99 -2.33 -21.94 -13.72
CA GLU A 99 -3.46 -21.32 -14.43
C GLU A 99 -3.07 -20.05 -15.20
N LEU A 100 -1.78 -19.72 -15.29
CA LEU A 100 -1.32 -18.50 -15.95
C LEU A 100 -1.67 -18.48 -17.45
N ASN A 101 -2.28 -17.40 -17.93
CA ASN A 101 -2.63 -17.19 -19.33
C ASN A 101 -1.77 -16.08 -19.96
N SER A 102 -1.26 -16.29 -21.17
CA SER A 102 -0.51 -15.28 -21.93
C SER A 102 -1.36 -14.05 -22.22
N ASP A 103 -2.63 -14.22 -22.59
CA ASP A 103 -3.51 -13.08 -22.93
C ASP A 103 -3.70 -12.14 -21.74
N ASP A 104 -3.76 -12.69 -20.53
CA ASP A 104 -3.88 -11.92 -19.30
C ASP A 104 -2.60 -11.16 -18.94
N VAL A 105 -1.44 -11.74 -19.23
CA VAL A 105 -0.13 -11.10 -19.06
C VAL A 105 0.08 -10.00 -20.08
N ASP A 106 -0.29 -10.25 -21.35
CA ASP A 106 -0.16 -9.30 -22.45
C ASP A 106 -1.12 -8.10 -22.31
N ALA A 107 -2.21 -8.25 -21.54
CA ALA A 107 -3.12 -7.16 -21.20
C ALA A 107 -2.59 -6.20 -20.12
N LEU A 108 -1.51 -6.54 -19.39
CA LEU A 108 -0.99 -5.72 -18.28
C LEU A 108 -0.63 -4.27 -18.67
N PRO A 109 0.05 -4.01 -19.81
CA PRO A 109 0.33 -2.64 -20.27
C PRO A 109 -0.94 -1.84 -20.52
N ASP A 110 -1.98 -2.46 -21.09
CA ASP A 110 -3.26 -1.80 -21.34
C ASP A 110 -3.99 -1.46 -20.04
N ILE A 111 -3.91 -2.34 -19.04
CA ILE A 111 -4.44 -2.06 -17.70
C ILE A 111 -3.71 -0.87 -17.09
N LEU A 112 -2.38 -0.87 -17.11
CA LEU A 112 -1.57 0.25 -16.62
C LEU A 112 -1.90 1.56 -17.37
N ALA A 113 -2.05 1.52 -18.69
CA ALA A 113 -2.38 2.71 -19.48
C ALA A 113 -3.78 3.29 -19.14
N ASN A 114 -4.70 2.43 -18.68
CA ASN A 114 -6.06 2.78 -18.30
C ASN A 114 -6.25 3.12 -16.81
N ASP A 115 -5.23 2.92 -15.96
CA ASP A 115 -5.19 3.28 -14.52
C ASP A 115 -5.11 4.83 -14.32
N GLN A 116 -5.97 5.58 -15.01
CA GLN A 116 -6.01 7.06 -15.04
C GLN A 116 -7.00 7.67 -14.04
N ARG A 117 -7.54 6.90 -13.08
CA ARG A 117 -8.45 7.50 -12.09
C ARG A 117 -7.66 8.15 -10.96
N CYS A 118 -8.14 9.30 -10.48
CA CYS A 118 -7.49 10.08 -9.44
C CYS A 118 -7.38 9.36 -8.08
N ASP A 119 -8.08 8.23 -7.92
CA ASP A 119 -8.07 7.36 -6.75
C ASP A 119 -7.23 6.09 -6.93
N ASP A 120 -6.60 5.86 -8.10
CA ASP A 120 -5.83 4.64 -8.38
C ASP A 120 -4.42 4.66 -7.79
N ARG A 121 -3.93 5.82 -7.34
CA ARG A 121 -2.69 5.94 -6.57
C ARG A 121 -2.96 5.80 -5.08
N PRO A 122 -2.01 5.25 -4.31
CA PRO A 122 -2.16 5.21 -2.88
C PRO A 122 -2.21 6.62 -2.28
N GLU A 123 -3.13 6.84 -1.35
CA GLU A 123 -3.20 8.09 -0.59
C GLU A 123 -2.09 8.11 0.47
N TYR A 124 -0.89 8.53 0.09
CA TYR A 124 0.24 8.63 0.99
C TYR A 124 1.13 9.82 0.58
N VAL A 125 1.59 10.57 1.58
CA VAL A 125 2.52 11.70 1.42
C VAL A 125 3.82 11.31 2.11
N ARG A 126 4.92 11.30 1.38
CA ARG A 126 6.24 11.00 1.96
C ARG A 126 6.73 12.20 2.77
N ASP A 127 7.66 11.94 3.68
CA ASP A 127 8.30 13.01 4.45
C ASP A 127 9.00 14.05 3.56
N GLU A 128 9.56 13.63 2.42
CA GLU A 128 10.19 14.52 1.44
C GLU A 128 9.19 15.38 0.66
N ASP A 129 7.96 14.89 0.48
CA ASP A 129 6.90 15.56 -0.27
C ASP A 129 6.01 16.46 0.62
N ARG A 130 6.17 16.40 1.95
CA ARG A 130 5.31 17.13 2.87
C ARG A 130 5.65 18.63 2.86
N ARG A 131 4.63 19.46 2.69
CA ARG A 131 4.77 20.93 2.81
C ARG A 131 4.96 21.40 4.26
N ILE A 132 4.34 20.69 5.20
CA ILE A 132 4.24 21.09 6.61
C ILE A 132 4.58 19.93 7.55
N PRO A 133 5.09 20.21 8.76
CA PRO A 133 5.20 19.19 9.81
C PRO A 133 3.84 18.59 10.16
N ALA A 134 3.83 17.27 10.41
CA ALA A 134 2.64 16.53 10.79
C ALA A 134 2.91 15.67 12.04
N VAL A 135 1.88 15.51 12.87
CA VAL A 135 1.87 14.60 14.02
C VAL A 135 0.74 13.59 13.83
N GLY A 136 1.08 12.31 13.71
CA GLY A 136 0.09 11.22 13.67
C GLY A 136 -0.28 10.75 15.09
N VAL A 137 -1.57 10.68 15.39
CA VAL A 137 -2.09 10.21 16.68
C VAL A 137 -2.89 8.93 16.47
N THR A 138 -2.37 7.81 16.96
CA THR A 138 -3.00 6.48 16.87
C THR A 138 -3.08 5.80 18.25
N GLY A 139 -3.83 4.69 18.34
CA GLY A 139 -4.03 3.92 19.57
C GLY A 139 -5.50 3.58 19.87
N THR A 140 -5.74 2.73 20.86
CA THR A 140 -7.09 2.27 21.21
C THR A 140 -7.93 3.40 21.81
N ASN A 141 -7.38 4.12 22.79
CA ASN A 141 -8.09 5.14 23.56
C ASN A 141 -7.33 6.47 23.58
N GLY A 142 -8.05 7.57 23.78
CA GLY A 142 -7.46 8.89 24.02
C GLY A 142 -6.98 9.66 22.77
N LYS A 143 -7.09 9.08 21.58
CA LYS A 143 -6.66 9.73 20.31
C LYS A 143 -7.24 11.14 20.15
N THR A 144 -8.57 11.26 20.15
CA THR A 144 -9.26 12.56 19.98
C THR A 144 -8.88 13.58 21.05
N THR A 145 -8.76 13.16 22.30
CA THR A 145 -8.33 14.05 23.39
C THR A 145 -6.90 14.54 23.17
N THR A 146 -5.99 13.63 22.83
CA THR A 146 -4.58 13.97 22.55
C THR A 146 -4.47 14.89 21.32
N THR A 147 -5.18 14.59 20.24
CA THR A 147 -5.24 15.45 19.04
C THR A 147 -5.68 16.87 19.41
N ARG A 148 -6.76 17.02 20.18
CA ARG A 148 -7.25 18.33 20.64
C ARG A 148 -6.24 19.07 21.52
N LEU A 149 -5.57 18.37 22.44
CA LEU A 149 -4.55 18.96 23.31
C LEU A 149 -3.34 19.47 22.50
N LEU A 150 -2.84 18.65 21.58
CA LEU A 150 -1.73 19.03 20.69
C LEU A 150 -2.10 20.23 19.82
N SER A 151 -3.29 20.20 19.20
CA SER A 151 -3.79 21.32 18.40
C SER A 151 -3.90 22.61 19.22
N HIS A 152 -4.37 22.52 20.46
CA HIS A 152 -4.42 23.68 21.36
C HIS A 152 -3.03 24.25 21.66
N ILE A 153 -2.03 23.39 21.93
CA ILE A 153 -0.64 23.81 22.19
C ILE A 153 -0.04 24.52 20.97
N VAL A 154 -0.25 23.98 19.76
CA VAL A 154 0.25 24.58 18.52
C VAL A 154 -0.38 25.97 18.29
N ARG A 155 -1.70 26.10 18.46
CA ARG A 155 -2.39 27.40 18.34
C ARG A 155 -1.94 28.40 19.39
N ALA A 156 -1.74 27.96 20.64
CA ALA A 156 -1.22 28.81 21.71
C ALA A 156 0.20 29.34 21.42
N ARG A 157 0.94 28.66 20.53
CA ARG A 157 2.23 29.11 20.00
C ARG A 157 2.12 30.09 18.83
N GLY A 158 0.92 30.46 18.40
CA GLY A 158 0.66 31.41 17.32
C GLY A 158 0.75 30.81 15.91
N GLN A 159 0.70 29.48 15.77
CA GLN A 159 0.73 28.80 14.47
C GLN A 159 -0.66 28.30 14.07
N HIS A 160 -0.97 28.35 12.78
CA HIS A 160 -2.20 27.82 12.22
C HIS A 160 -2.14 26.28 12.15
N VAL A 161 -2.92 25.62 13.01
CA VAL A 161 -3.01 24.16 13.05
C VAL A 161 -4.23 23.66 12.27
N GLY A 162 -4.06 22.56 11.55
CA GLY A 162 -5.17 21.78 11.02
C GLY A 162 -5.20 20.40 11.68
N TRP A 163 -6.36 19.91 12.04
CA TRP A 163 -6.49 18.59 12.64
C TRP A 163 -7.80 17.89 12.27
N CYS A 164 -7.78 16.56 12.26
CA CYS A 164 -8.96 15.73 12.03
C CYS A 164 -9.19 14.78 13.20
N SER A 165 -10.45 14.41 13.43
CA SER A 165 -10.87 13.43 14.43
C SER A 165 -12.16 12.73 14.02
N THR A 166 -12.68 11.89 14.92
CA THR A 166 -14.01 11.26 14.79
C THR A 166 -15.17 12.24 14.75
N SER A 167 -14.91 13.53 15.00
CA SER A 167 -15.93 14.58 15.07
C SER A 167 -15.79 15.65 13.98
N GLY A 168 -14.79 15.53 13.11
CA GLY A 168 -14.65 16.45 11.99
C GLY A 168 -13.22 16.81 11.64
N VAL A 169 -13.10 17.71 10.66
CA VAL A 169 -11.87 18.42 10.32
C VAL A 169 -11.97 19.85 10.80
N TYR A 170 -10.90 20.32 11.45
CA TYR A 170 -10.81 21.65 12.03
C TYR A 170 -9.57 22.37 11.51
N ILE A 171 -9.74 23.64 11.09
CA ILE A 171 -8.65 24.51 10.66
C ILE A 171 -8.64 25.73 11.58
N ASP A 172 -7.54 25.94 12.29
CA ASP A 172 -7.36 27.01 13.28
C ASP A 172 -8.51 27.17 14.28
N GLY A 173 -9.08 26.04 14.71
CA GLY A 173 -10.17 25.98 15.69
C GLY A 173 -11.58 26.05 15.10
N GLU A 174 -11.72 26.34 13.81
CA GLU A 174 -13.01 26.33 13.11
C GLU A 174 -13.30 24.96 12.51
N LEU A 175 -14.52 24.45 12.70
CA LEU A 175 -14.98 23.21 12.09
C LEU A 175 -15.23 23.45 10.59
N VAL A 176 -14.49 22.76 9.72
CA VAL A 176 -14.63 22.89 8.26
C VAL A 176 -15.37 21.73 7.62
N LEU A 177 -15.34 20.54 8.23
CA LEU A 177 -16.11 19.37 7.80
C LEU A 177 -16.59 18.63 9.04
N ASP A 178 -17.88 18.31 9.08
CA ASP A 178 -18.51 17.55 10.16
C ASP A 178 -18.63 16.06 9.79
N GLY A 179 -18.41 15.17 10.75
CA GLY A 179 -18.44 13.71 10.57
C GLY A 179 -17.15 13.00 11.01
N ASP A 180 -17.07 11.69 10.79
CA ASP A 180 -15.87 10.92 11.10
C ASP A 180 -14.82 11.10 9.99
N TYR A 181 -13.73 11.78 10.32
CA TYR A 181 -12.57 11.98 9.45
C TYR A 181 -11.29 11.43 10.09
N THR A 182 -11.42 10.36 10.88
CA THR A 182 -10.26 9.57 11.28
C THR A 182 -9.73 8.80 10.08
N GLY A 183 -8.49 9.08 9.66
CA GLY A 183 -7.86 8.41 8.51
C GLY A 183 -7.55 9.29 7.30
N PRO A 184 -7.27 8.68 6.13
CA PRO A 184 -6.65 9.34 4.98
C PRO A 184 -7.42 10.54 4.42
N ALA A 185 -8.75 10.47 4.40
CA ALA A 185 -9.59 11.56 3.90
C ALA A 185 -9.45 12.84 4.75
N GLY A 186 -9.48 12.71 6.08
CA GLY A 186 -9.26 13.81 7.00
C GLY A 186 -7.85 14.38 6.88
N ALA A 187 -6.85 13.50 6.85
CA ALA A 187 -5.45 13.86 6.66
C ALA A 187 -5.23 14.65 5.37
N ARG A 188 -5.79 14.18 4.24
CA ARG A 188 -5.72 14.87 2.95
C ARG A 188 -6.30 16.28 3.04
N ARG A 189 -7.50 16.44 3.61
CA ARG A 189 -8.15 17.76 3.73
C ARG A 189 -7.30 18.73 4.54
N VAL A 190 -6.70 18.28 5.64
CA VAL A 190 -5.81 19.10 6.48
C VAL A 190 -4.54 19.48 5.74
N LEU A 191 -3.85 18.50 5.14
CA LEU A 191 -2.55 18.72 4.48
C LEU A 191 -2.67 19.61 3.22
N ALA A 192 -3.82 19.54 2.53
CA ALA A 192 -4.10 20.35 1.35
C ALA A 192 -4.44 21.82 1.66
N ASP A 193 -4.71 22.17 2.92
CA ASP A 193 -5.11 23.53 3.27
C ASP A 193 -3.90 24.48 3.28
N PRO A 194 -3.87 25.53 2.44
CA PRO A 194 -2.69 26.39 2.31
C PRO A 194 -2.42 27.24 3.56
N LEU A 195 -3.40 27.43 4.44
CA LEU A 195 -3.25 28.22 5.66
C LEU A 195 -2.65 27.41 6.81
N VAL A 196 -2.69 26.07 6.74
CA VAL A 196 -2.15 25.22 7.79
C VAL A 196 -0.62 25.24 7.73
N GLU A 197 -0.02 25.42 8.90
CA GLU A 197 1.42 25.39 9.16
C GLU A 197 1.85 24.11 9.90
N VAL A 198 0.94 23.47 10.66
CA VAL A 198 1.18 22.21 11.37
C VAL A 198 -0.07 21.34 11.30
N ALA A 199 0.09 20.06 10.97
CA ALA A 199 -1.00 19.09 10.95
C ALA A 199 -0.98 18.18 12.20
N VAL A 200 -2.14 17.94 12.82
CA VAL A 200 -2.31 16.91 13.87
C VAL A 200 -3.40 15.93 13.41
N LEU A 201 -3.00 14.72 13.07
CA LEU A 201 -3.83 13.79 12.32
C LEU A 201 -4.24 12.62 13.20
N GLU A 202 -5.50 12.59 13.64
CA GLU A 202 -6.05 11.38 14.25
C GLU A 202 -6.14 10.28 13.20
N THR A 203 -5.39 9.21 13.43
CA THR A 203 -5.31 8.05 12.53
C THR A 203 -5.93 6.86 13.25
N ALA A 204 -7.21 6.64 12.98
CA ALA A 204 -7.94 5.44 13.36
C ALA A 204 -8.27 4.67 12.08
N ARG A 205 -8.08 3.35 12.13
CA ARG A 205 -8.33 2.33 11.08
C ARG A 205 -8.07 2.77 9.64
#